data_AF-A0A517PDI2-F1
#
_entry.id   AF-A0A517PDI2-F1
#
_cell.length_a   1.000
_cell.length_b   1.000
_cell.length_c   1.000
_cell.angle_alpha   90.00
_cell.angle_beta   90.00
_cell.angle_gamma   90.00
#
_symmetry.space_group_name_H-M   'P 1'
#
loop_
_entity.id
_entity.type
_entity.pdbx_description
1 polymer ?
#
loop_
_entity_poly.entity_id
_entity_poly.type
_entity_poly.pdbx_seq_one_letter_code
_entity_poly.pdbx_strand_id
1 'polypeptide(L)'
;MEKPPDSLLLTAGYTGVSVDRLIEVLLEHRVQRVVDVRELPLSRRAGFSKNGLAARLAVDDIGYTHLRPLGSPRDARKRFQADKDWRAFATAVNEHLTTAPAVDALEKLAELVADQRCCLLCTCPDADRCHRSLVADALADVTPVEVVHLTVLAD
;
A
#
# COMPACT_ATOMS: atom_id res chain seq x y z
N MET A 1 10.55 16.70 -23.83
CA MET A 1 10.06 16.45 -22.47
C MET A 1 11.00 15.45 -21.84
N GLU A 2 11.90 15.93 -20.98
CA GLU A 2 12.76 15.06 -20.19
C GLU A 2 11.89 14.19 -19.29
N LYS A 3 12.19 12.89 -19.27
CA LYS A 3 11.55 11.91 -18.39
C LYS A 3 11.75 12.40 -16.95
N PRO A 4 10.69 12.59 -16.14
CA PRO A 4 10.90 12.92 -14.74
C PRO A 4 11.80 11.84 -14.10
N PRO A 5 12.61 12.19 -13.08
CA PRO A 5 13.45 11.21 -12.40
C PRO A 5 12.56 10.05 -11.95
N ASP A 6 13.10 8.82 -12.03
CA ASP A 6 12.35 7.58 -11.79
C ASP A 6 11.39 7.75 -10.60
N SER A 7 10.10 7.50 -10.83
CA SER A 7 9.06 7.85 -9.87
C SER A 7 9.30 7.10 -8.57
N LEU A 8 9.16 7.74 -7.41
CA LEU A 8 9.42 7.10 -6.11
C LEU A 8 8.11 6.68 -5.44
N LEU A 9 7.98 5.39 -5.17
CA LEU A 9 6.91 4.81 -4.36
C LEU A 9 7.43 4.45 -2.97
N LEU A 10 6.82 5.07 -1.95
CA LEU A 10 7.03 4.68 -0.56
C LEU A 10 6.04 3.57 -0.20
N THR A 11 6.36 2.75 0.80
CA THR A 11 5.39 1.78 1.34
C THR A 11 5.49 1.71 2.86
N ALA A 12 4.38 1.47 3.54
CA ALA A 12 4.33 1.36 4.99
C ALA A 12 3.31 0.31 5.44
N GLY A 13 3.54 -0.18 6.64
CA GLY A 13 2.65 -1.05 7.38
C GLY A 13 2.37 -0.49 8.75
N TYR A 14 1.20 -0.77 9.30
CA TYR A 14 0.80 -0.15 10.57
C TYR A 14 0.55 -1.14 11.73
N THR A 15 0.84 -2.43 11.57
CA THR A 15 0.77 -3.36 12.73
C THR A 15 1.67 -2.86 13.84
N GLY A 16 1.12 -2.64 15.03
CA GLY A 16 1.88 -2.12 16.18
C GLY A 16 1.99 -0.59 16.25
N VAL A 17 1.62 0.15 15.21
CA VAL A 17 1.94 1.59 15.02
C VAL A 17 0.72 2.51 15.17
N SER A 18 0.76 3.53 16.03
CA SER A 18 -0.34 4.51 16.17
C SER A 18 -0.56 5.29 14.87
N VAL A 19 -1.77 5.84 14.68
CA VAL A 19 -2.03 6.66 13.49
C VAL A 19 -1.17 7.93 13.50
N ASP A 20 -0.90 8.47 14.69
CA ASP A 20 -0.03 9.64 14.87
C ASP A 20 1.40 9.32 14.46
N ARG A 21 1.94 8.18 14.91
CA ARG A 21 3.28 7.75 14.51
C ARG A 21 3.40 7.46 13.02
N LEU A 22 2.36 6.89 12.40
CA LEU A 22 2.33 6.76 10.93
C LEU A 22 2.41 8.14 10.28
N ILE A 23 1.58 9.10 10.69
CA ILE A 23 1.55 10.46 10.12
C ILE A 23 2.90 11.15 10.25
N GLU A 24 3.55 11.07 11.41
CA GLU A 24 4.91 11.61 11.61
C GLU A 24 5.89 11.10 10.55
N VAL A 25 5.94 9.78 10.33
CA VAL A 25 6.81 9.18 9.30
C VAL A 25 6.40 9.60 7.89
N LEU A 26 5.09 9.69 7.59
CA LEU A 26 4.62 10.16 6.29
C LEU A 26 5.09 11.61 6.02
N LEU A 27 5.06 12.47 7.03
CA LEU A 27 5.52 13.86 6.94
C LEU A 27 7.03 13.98 6.79
N GLU A 28 7.81 13.22 7.56
CA GLU A 28 9.27 13.14 7.44
C GLU A 28 9.70 12.80 6.01
N HIS A 29 8.95 11.90 5.37
CA HIS A 29 9.20 11.46 4.00
C HIS A 29 8.45 12.28 2.93
N ARG A 30 7.74 13.35 3.32
CA ARG A 30 6.99 14.26 2.45
C ARG A 30 5.93 13.56 1.58
N VAL A 31 5.29 12.52 2.11
CA VAL A 31 4.20 11.82 1.43
C VAL A 31 3.06 12.80 1.20
N GLN A 32 2.57 12.85 -0.04
CA GLN A 32 1.44 13.68 -0.44
C GLN A 32 0.15 12.87 -0.50
N ARG A 33 0.25 11.54 -0.68
CA ARG A 33 -0.92 10.66 -0.76
C ARG A 33 -0.65 9.27 -0.22
N VAL A 34 -1.54 8.81 0.65
CA VAL A 34 -1.63 7.40 1.05
C VAL A 34 -2.53 6.66 0.08
N VAL A 35 -2.01 5.58 -0.48
CA VAL A 35 -2.76 4.62 -1.29
C VAL A 35 -2.99 3.37 -0.45
N ASP A 36 -4.20 3.21 0.04
CA ASP A 36 -4.62 2.03 0.78
C ASP A 36 -4.89 0.88 -0.19
N VAL A 37 -4.16 -0.22 -0.02
CA VAL A 37 -4.31 -1.44 -0.84
C VAL A 37 -5.00 -2.56 -0.06
N ARG A 38 -5.59 -2.29 1.10
CA ARG A 38 -6.36 -3.30 1.84
C ARG A 38 -7.63 -3.64 1.06
N GLU A 39 -7.90 -4.93 0.84
CA GLU A 39 -9.17 -5.39 0.23
C GLU A 39 -10.39 -4.89 1.04
N LEU A 40 -10.24 -4.82 2.37
CA LEU A 40 -11.20 -4.20 3.29
C LEU A 40 -10.42 -3.28 4.25
N PRO A 41 -10.58 -1.95 4.16
CA PRO A 41 -9.91 -0.98 5.03
C PRO A 41 -10.63 -0.85 6.39
N LEU A 42 -10.92 -2.00 7.00
CA LEU A 42 -11.48 -2.12 8.33
C LEU A 42 -10.32 -2.35 9.31
N SER A 43 -10.32 -1.62 10.42
CA SER A 43 -9.33 -1.80 11.48
C SER A 43 -9.97 -1.59 12.84
N ARG A 44 -9.58 -2.42 13.81
CA ARG A 44 -9.89 -2.21 15.23
C ARG A 44 -8.93 -1.23 15.88
N ARG A 45 -7.80 -0.92 15.23
CA ARG A 45 -6.85 0.08 15.71
C ARG A 45 -7.43 1.47 15.43
N ALA A 46 -7.50 2.29 16.48
CA ALA A 46 -8.02 3.64 16.39
C ALA A 46 -7.29 4.43 15.28
N GLY A 47 -8.07 5.19 14.49
CA GLY A 47 -7.54 5.97 13.37
C GLY A 47 -7.28 5.21 12.07
N PHE A 48 -7.36 3.89 12.02
CA PHE A 48 -7.06 3.09 10.81
C PHE A 48 -8.27 2.57 10.04
N SER A 49 -9.49 2.94 10.43
CA SER A 49 -10.66 2.76 9.56
C SER A 49 -10.54 3.69 8.34
N LYS A 50 -11.14 3.35 7.19
CA LYS A 50 -11.09 4.19 5.98
C LYS A 50 -11.35 5.67 6.26
N ASN A 51 -12.49 5.98 6.88
CA ASN A 51 -12.90 7.36 7.13
C ASN A 51 -12.06 8.01 8.23
N GLY A 52 -11.70 7.25 9.27
CA GLY A 52 -10.84 7.76 10.34
C GLY A 52 -9.46 8.12 9.82
N LEU A 53 -8.85 7.25 9.01
CA LEU A 53 -7.53 7.48 8.43
C LEU A 53 -7.56 8.64 7.45
N ALA A 54 -8.53 8.67 6.53
CA ALA A 54 -8.68 9.79 5.59
C ALA A 54 -8.85 11.14 6.32
N ALA A 55 -9.66 11.18 7.38
CA ALA A 55 -9.84 12.40 8.17
C ALA A 55 -8.57 12.82 8.90
N ARG A 56 -7.79 11.87 9.43
CA ARG A 56 -6.52 12.17 10.10
C ARG A 56 -5.45 12.66 9.14
N LEU A 57 -5.32 12.03 7.97
CA LEU A 57 -4.37 12.44 6.92
C LEU A 57 -4.69 13.84 6.37
N ALA A 58 -5.98 14.17 6.24
CA ALA A 58 -6.42 15.47 5.73
C ALA A 58 -6.05 16.66 6.64
N VAL A 59 -5.80 16.42 7.93
CA VAL A 59 -5.33 17.48 8.85
C VAL A 59 -3.97 18.03 8.42
N ASP A 60 -3.15 17.18 7.80
CA ASP A 60 -1.78 17.48 7.38
C ASP A 60 -1.66 17.55 5.83
N ASP A 61 -2.77 17.82 5.14
CA ASP A 61 -2.87 17.91 3.68
C ASP A 61 -2.41 16.64 2.91
N ILE A 62 -2.45 15.48 3.56
CA ILE A 62 -2.14 14.19 2.93
C ILE A 62 -3.41 13.60 2.32
N GLY A 63 -3.39 13.38 1.01
CA GLY A 63 -4.50 12.74 0.29
C GLY A 63 -4.67 11.26 0.65
N TYR A 64 -5.88 10.74 0.49
CA TYR A 64 -6.19 9.32 0.69
C TYR A 64 -6.91 8.74 -0.52
N THR A 65 -6.36 7.65 -1.07
CA THR A 65 -6.99 6.87 -2.14
C THR A 65 -7.07 5.41 -1.72
N HIS A 66 -8.20 4.75 -1.96
CA HIS A 66 -8.36 3.32 -1.70
C HIS A 66 -8.46 2.56 -3.02
N LEU A 67 -7.42 1.77 -3.34
CA LEU A 67 -7.38 0.92 -4.52
C LEU A 67 -7.68 -0.52 -4.12
N ARG A 68 -8.95 -0.79 -3.82
CA ARG A 68 -9.45 -2.11 -3.42
C ARG A 68 -8.99 -3.27 -4.32
N PRO A 69 -8.97 -3.13 -5.66
CA PRO A 69 -8.54 -4.21 -6.55
C PRO A 69 -7.07 -4.64 -6.40
N LEU A 70 -6.24 -3.85 -5.71
CA LEU A 70 -4.86 -4.21 -5.40
C LEU A 70 -4.72 -5.01 -4.10
N GLY A 71 -5.83 -5.27 -3.41
CA GLY A 71 -5.84 -5.99 -2.16
C GLY A 71 -5.75 -7.51 -2.31
N SER A 72 -5.18 -8.16 -1.30
CA SER A 72 -5.07 -9.63 -1.33
C SER A 72 -6.46 -10.29 -1.28
N PRO A 73 -6.73 -11.27 -2.15
CA PRO A 73 -7.99 -12.02 -2.14
C PRO A 73 -8.29 -12.63 -0.76
N ARG A 74 -9.56 -12.55 -0.33
CA ARG A 74 -10.02 -13.13 0.94
C ARG A 74 -9.63 -14.60 1.12
N ASP A 75 -9.81 -15.43 0.10
CA ASP A 75 -9.55 -16.86 0.22
C ASP A 75 -8.05 -17.18 0.30
N ALA A 76 -7.22 -16.43 -0.43
CA ALA A 76 -5.76 -16.50 -0.29
C ALA A 76 -5.31 -16.13 1.13
N ARG A 77 -5.85 -15.04 1.71
CA ARG A 77 -5.55 -14.64 3.10
C ARG A 77 -5.96 -15.70 4.11
N LYS A 78 -7.15 -16.30 3.95
CA LYS A 78 -7.64 -17.37 4.84
C LYS A 78 -6.75 -18.60 4.80
N ARG A 79 -6.37 -19.03 3.59
CA ARG A 79 -5.47 -20.16 3.39
C ARG A 79 -4.12 -19.89 4.05
N PHE A 80 -3.50 -18.75 3.73
CA PHE A 80 -2.23 -18.33 4.33
C PHE A 80 -2.27 -18.25 5.85
N GLN A 81 -3.39 -17.82 6.44
CA GLN A 81 -3.54 -17.81 7.89
C GLN A 81 -3.43 -19.22 8.50
N ALA A 82 -3.95 -20.23 7.82
CA ALA A 82 -3.99 -21.61 8.28
C ALA A 82 -2.69 -22.38 8.02
N ASP A 83 -2.12 -22.27 6.82
CA ASP A 83 -0.98 -23.09 6.38
C ASP A 83 0.37 -22.38 6.46
N LYS A 84 0.38 -21.03 6.56
CA LYS A 84 1.58 -20.19 6.49
C LYS A 84 2.38 -20.35 5.18
N ASP A 85 1.76 -20.85 4.12
CA ASP A 85 2.42 -21.03 2.83
C ASP A 85 2.51 -19.70 2.06
N TRP A 86 3.65 -19.03 2.21
CA TRP A 86 3.90 -17.77 1.51
C TRP A 86 3.88 -17.93 -0.01
N ARG A 87 4.40 -19.04 -0.54
CA ARG A 87 4.49 -19.24 -1.99
C ARG A 87 3.09 -19.35 -2.59
N ALA A 88 2.23 -20.16 -1.99
CA ALA A 88 0.84 -20.29 -2.42
C ALA A 88 0.09 -18.95 -2.31
N PHE A 89 0.33 -18.18 -1.25
CA PHE A 89 -0.25 -16.85 -1.10
C PHE A 89 0.21 -15.88 -2.19
N ALA A 90 1.52 -15.81 -2.44
CA ALA A 90 2.09 -14.91 -3.44
C ALA A 90 1.60 -15.25 -4.85
N THR A 91 1.52 -16.54 -5.21
CA THR A 91 0.93 -16.99 -6.48
C THR A 91 -0.50 -16.48 -6.63
N ALA A 92 -1.36 -16.67 -5.62
CA ALA A 92 -2.76 -16.25 -5.69
C ALA A 92 -2.92 -14.72 -5.78
N VAL A 93 -2.04 -13.94 -5.12
CA VAL A 93 -2.04 -12.47 -5.23
C VAL A 93 -1.56 -12.04 -6.61
N ASN A 94 -0.48 -12.61 -7.14
CA ASN A 94 0.02 -12.25 -8.47
C ASN A 94 -0.99 -12.61 -9.57
N GLU A 95 -1.65 -13.77 -9.48
CA GLU A 95 -2.77 -14.11 -10.38
C GLU A 95 -3.89 -13.08 -10.29
N HIS A 96 -4.26 -12.65 -9.07
CA HIS A 96 -5.27 -11.61 -8.88
C HIS A 96 -4.87 -10.26 -9.52
N LEU A 97 -3.60 -9.87 -9.44
CA LEU A 97 -3.09 -8.62 -10.00
C LEU A 97 -3.12 -8.59 -11.54
N THR A 98 -3.31 -9.75 -12.20
CA THR A 98 -3.53 -9.83 -13.66
C THR A 98 -5.00 -9.67 -14.08
N THR A 99 -5.94 -9.60 -13.13
CA THR A 99 -7.36 -9.38 -13.44
C THR A 99 -7.58 -7.96 -13.95
N ALA A 100 -8.51 -7.77 -14.90
CA ALA A 100 -8.78 -6.45 -15.48
C ALA A 100 -9.00 -5.34 -14.42
N PRO A 101 -9.79 -5.53 -13.35
CA PRO A 101 -9.95 -4.50 -12.31
C PRO A 101 -8.65 -4.17 -11.56
N ALA A 102 -7.74 -5.12 -11.43
CA ALA A 102 -6.45 -4.90 -10.77
C ALA A 102 -5.47 -4.19 -11.71
N VAL A 103 -5.47 -4.54 -12.99
CA VAL A 103 -4.69 -3.84 -14.03
C VAL A 103 -5.11 -2.37 -14.13
N ASP A 104 -6.42 -2.08 -14.21
CA ASP A 104 -6.93 -0.70 -14.20
C ASP A 104 -6.49 0.07 -12.95
N ALA A 105 -6.44 -0.61 -11.80
CA ALA A 105 -5.98 -0.01 -10.55
C ALA A 105 -4.45 0.19 -10.50
N LEU A 106 -3.66 -0.67 -11.14
CA LEU A 106 -2.20 -0.49 -11.29
C LEU A 106 -1.89 0.69 -12.20
N GLU A 107 -2.62 0.84 -13.32
CA GLU A 107 -2.52 2.02 -14.18
C GLU A 107 -2.86 3.29 -13.40
N LYS A 108 -3.93 3.25 -12.59
CA LYS A 108 -4.27 4.39 -11.73
C LYS A 108 -3.19 4.70 -10.70
N LEU A 109 -2.56 3.68 -10.12
CA LEU A 109 -1.44 3.85 -9.20
C LEU A 109 -0.23 4.46 -9.92
N ALA A 110 0.07 4.03 -11.14
CA ALA A 110 1.15 4.61 -11.95
C ALA A 110 0.93 6.09 -12.23
N GLU A 111 -0.29 6.50 -12.59
CA GLU A 111 -0.64 7.92 -12.74
C GLU A 111 -0.41 8.72 -11.45
N LEU A 112 -0.83 8.17 -10.30
CA LEU A 112 -0.67 8.82 -9.01
C LEU A 112 0.80 8.99 -8.65
N VAL A 113 1.60 7.94 -8.82
CA VAL A 113 3.03 7.91 -8.48
C VAL A 113 3.85 8.83 -9.41
N ALA A 114 3.42 9.02 -10.66
CA ALA A 114 4.04 9.96 -11.58
C ALA A 114 3.77 11.44 -11.22
N ASP A 115 2.64 11.72 -10.57
CA ASP A 115 2.21 13.08 -10.21
C ASP A 115 2.66 13.50 -8.80
N GLN A 116 2.71 12.56 -7.85
CA GLN A 116 2.97 12.87 -6.45
C GLN A 116 3.66 11.76 -5.68
N ARG A 117 4.29 12.12 -4.57
CA ARG A 117 4.92 11.18 -3.65
C ARG A 117 3.86 10.35 -2.92
N CYS A 118 3.69 9.10 -3.34
CA CYS A 118 2.70 8.19 -2.79
C CYS A 118 3.31 7.23 -1.76
N CYS A 119 2.49 6.79 -0.80
CA CYS A 119 2.81 5.71 0.12
C CYS A 119 1.76 4.58 0.03
N LEU A 120 2.14 3.37 -0.39
CA LEU A 120 1.27 2.20 -0.25
C LEU A 120 1.10 1.85 1.22
N LEU A 121 -0.14 1.71 1.68
CA LEU A 121 -0.44 1.31 3.03
C LEU A 121 -1.06 -0.08 3.09
N CYS A 122 -0.52 -0.93 3.96
CA CYS A 122 -1.07 -2.23 4.27
C CYS A 122 -1.10 -2.50 5.79
N THR A 123 -1.57 -3.68 6.19
CA THR A 123 -1.64 -4.05 7.61
C THR A 123 -0.35 -4.64 8.17
N CYS A 124 0.42 -5.41 7.39
CA CYS A 124 1.58 -6.16 7.87
C CYS A 124 2.68 -5.26 8.47
N PRO A 125 3.43 -5.71 9.50
CA PRO A 125 4.50 -4.92 10.09
C PRO A 125 5.67 -4.69 9.11
N ASP A 126 6.13 -5.75 8.45
CA ASP A 126 7.27 -5.73 7.54
C ASP A 126 6.86 -5.90 6.08
N ALA A 127 7.75 -5.53 5.15
CA ALA A 127 7.57 -5.69 3.71
C ALA A 127 7.96 -7.12 3.26
N ASP A 128 8.79 -7.82 4.03
CA ASP A 128 9.08 -9.24 3.83
C ASP A 128 7.78 -10.03 3.88
N ARG A 129 7.56 -10.82 2.84
CA ARG A 129 6.37 -11.66 2.70
C ARG A 129 5.08 -10.88 2.94
N CYS A 130 4.98 -9.72 2.32
CA CYS A 130 3.80 -8.87 2.35
C CYS A 130 3.21 -8.66 0.95
N HIS A 131 1.88 -8.60 0.85
CA HIS A 131 1.22 -8.26 -0.41
C HIS A 131 1.56 -6.86 -0.94
N ARG A 132 1.94 -5.90 -0.07
CA ARG A 132 2.34 -4.57 -0.53
C ARG A 132 3.56 -4.61 -1.43
N SER A 133 4.46 -5.57 -1.20
CA SER A 133 5.65 -5.79 -2.02
C SER A 133 5.27 -6.40 -3.36
N LEU A 134 4.33 -7.35 -3.39
CA LEU A 134 3.80 -7.91 -4.63
C LEU A 134 3.09 -6.85 -5.50
N VAL A 135 2.37 -5.92 -4.87
CA VAL A 135 1.76 -4.78 -5.59
C VAL A 135 2.83 -3.83 -6.11
N ALA A 136 3.89 -3.56 -5.33
CA ALA A 136 4.99 -2.70 -5.76
C ALA A 136 5.78 -3.34 -6.93
N ASP A 137 6.01 -4.65 -6.89
CA ASP A 137 6.63 -5.41 -7.98
C ASP A 137 5.76 -5.34 -9.24
N ALA A 138 4.46 -5.57 -9.13
CA ALA A 138 3.54 -5.47 -10.26
C ALA A 138 3.44 -4.04 -10.83
N LEU A 139 3.62 -3.00 -10.01
CA LEU A 139 3.69 -1.62 -10.50
C LEU A 139 4.96 -1.38 -11.33
N ALA A 140 6.09 -1.99 -10.96
CA ALA A 140 7.35 -1.87 -11.69
C ALA A 140 7.27 -2.43 -13.12
N ASP A 141 6.36 -3.39 -13.36
CA ASP A 141 6.06 -3.90 -14.71
C ASP A 141 5.24 -2.90 -15.55
N VAL A 142 4.53 -1.96 -14.90
CA VAL A 142 3.70 -0.93 -15.57
C VAL A 142 4.49 0.36 -15.82
N THR A 143 5.33 0.77 -14.87
CA THR A 143 6.12 2.00 -14.97
C THR A 143 7.44 1.90 -14.20
N PRO A 144 8.55 2.49 -14.69
CA PRO A 144 9.78 2.61 -13.92
C PRO A 144 9.52 3.34 -12.60
N VAL A 145 9.78 2.65 -11.49
CA VAL A 145 9.52 3.14 -10.14
C VAL A 145 10.62 2.66 -9.19
N GLU A 146 11.14 3.57 -8.37
CA GLU A 146 11.98 3.22 -7.22
C GLU A 146 11.05 2.92 -6.03
N VAL A 147 11.26 1.80 -5.34
CA VAL A 147 10.45 1.39 -4.19
C VAL A 147 11.27 1.51 -2.91
N VAL A 148 10.75 2.26 -1.94
CA VAL A 148 11.35 2.38 -0.60
C VAL A 148 10.35 1.91 0.47
N HIS A 149 10.74 0.90 1.23
CA HIS A 149 9.95 0.39 2.35
C HIS A 149 10.27 1.16 3.63
N LEU A 150 9.28 1.92 4.13
CA LEU A 150 9.40 2.66 5.36
C LEU A 150 9.25 1.71 6.55
N THR A 151 10.15 1.84 7.52
CA THR A 151 10.00 1.22 8.83
C THR A 151 9.31 2.21 9.75
N VAL A 152 8.11 1.85 10.22
CA VAL A 152 7.41 2.64 11.24
C VAL A 152 7.54 1.91 12.56
N LEU A 153 8.35 2.45 13.46
CA LEU A 153 8.57 1.86 14.78
C LEU A 153 7.30 1.94 15.61
N ALA A 154 6.99 0.87 16.34
CA ALA A 154 5.88 0.84 17.28
C ALA A 154 6.13 1.80 18.45
N ASP A 155 5.04 2.25 19.06
CA ASP A 155 5.04 3.05 20.29
C ASP A 155 5.52 2.23 21.50
#